data_AF-A0A0F8HC53-F1
#
_entry.id   AF-A0A0F8HC53-F1
#
_cell.length_a   1.000
_cell.length_b   1.000
_cell.length_c   1.000
_cell.angle_alpha   90.00
_cell.angle_beta   90.00
_cell.angle_gamma   90.00
#
_symmetry.space_group_name_H-M   'P 1'
#
loop_
_entity.id
_entity.type
_entity.pdbx_description
1 polymer ?
#
loop_
_entity_poly.entity_id
_entity_poly.type
_entity_poly.pdbx_seq_one_letter_code
_entity_poly.pdbx_strand_id
1 'polypeptide(L)' 'MDVTGAQVFINEEDIKQKILALTPEEARKLGVKHRSTLKRMKDRIKENGKINTKTKQVEKLVNTI' A
#
# COMPACT_ATOMS: atom_id res chain seq x y z
N MET A 1 -8.31 -3.14 -30.62
CA MET A 1 -7.37 -3.81 -29.70
C MET A 1 -7.78 -3.39 -28.31
N ASP A 2 -8.76 -4.08 -27.75
CA ASP A 2 -9.31 -3.79 -26.42
C ASP A 2 -8.34 -4.27 -25.35
N VAL A 3 -7.41 -3.40 -25.01
CA VAL A 3 -6.58 -3.54 -23.80
C VAL A 3 -7.35 -2.94 -22.61
N THR A 4 -8.50 -3.54 -22.26
CA THR A 4 -9.12 -3.34 -20.94
C THR A 4 -8.45 -4.24 -19.89
N GLY A 5 -7.14 -4.45 -20.02
CA GLY A 5 -6.32 -4.67 -18.85
C GLY A 5 -6.11 -3.29 -18.27
N ALA A 6 -6.82 -2.93 -17.21
CA ALA A 6 -6.29 -1.97 -16.25
C ALA A 6 -4.99 -2.59 -15.72
N GLN A 7 -3.94 -2.52 -16.54
CA GLN A 7 -2.58 -2.63 -16.12
C GLN A 7 -2.45 -1.37 -15.29
N VAL A 8 -2.87 -1.48 -14.03
CA VAL A 8 -2.51 -0.54 -13.00
C VAL A 8 -1.00 -0.58 -13.09
N PHE A 9 -0.43 0.36 -13.83
CA PHE A 9 0.94 0.78 -13.70
C PHE A 9 1.00 1.28 -12.27
N ILE A 10 1.03 0.33 -11.34
CA ILE A 10 1.29 0.56 -9.94
C ILE A 10 2.73 1.04 -9.98
N ASN A 11 2.90 2.36 -10.04
CA ASN A 11 4.15 2.97 -9.67
C ASN A 11 4.35 2.58 -8.22
N GLU A 12 5.13 1.51 -8.02
CA GLU A 12 5.46 1.01 -6.69
C GLU A 12 6.01 2.15 -5.83
N GLU A 13 6.72 3.09 -6.45
CA GLU A 13 7.20 4.33 -5.85
C GLU A 13 6.08 5.21 -5.29
N ASP A 14 5.02 5.43 -6.06
CA ASP A 14 3.87 6.25 -5.69
C ASP A 14 3.10 5.62 -4.52
N ILE A 15 2.90 4.30 -4.58
CA ILE A 15 2.26 3.54 -3.49
C ILE A 15 3.14 3.53 -2.24
N LYS A 16 4.46 3.40 -2.38
CA LYS A 16 5.40 3.52 -1.24
C LYS A 16 5.28 4.89 -0.60
N GLN A 17 5.28 5.97 -1.39
CA GLN A 17 5.14 7.32 -0.86
C GLN A 17 3.79 7.52 -0.16
N LYS A 18 2.68 7.09 -0.78
CA LYS A 18 1.35 7.15 -0.15
C LYS A 18 1.32 6.38 1.17
N ILE A 19 1.89 5.17 1.22
CA ILE A 19 1.93 4.37 2.46
C ILE A 19 2.84 4.99 3.51
N LEU A 20 3.97 5.59 3.12
CA LEU A 20 4.86 6.33 4.02
C LEU A 20 4.18 7.58 4.60
N ALA A 21 3.42 8.32 3.77
CA ALA A 21 2.65 9.49 4.15
C ALA A 21 1.41 9.14 4.99
N LEU A 22 0.86 7.94 4.81
CA LEU A 22 -0.37 7.48 5.44
C LEU A 22 -0.31 7.56 6.97
N THR A 23 -1.31 8.18 7.58
CA THR A 23 -1.45 8.22 9.03
C THR A 23 -2.11 6.95 9.57
N PRO A 24 -1.92 6.59 10.86
CA PRO A 24 -2.63 5.46 11.47
C PRO A 24 -4.16 5.58 11.39
N GLU A 25 -4.69 6.80 11.35
CA GLU A 25 -6.13 7.06 11.22
C GLU A 25 -6.63 6.77 9.82
N GLU A 26 -5.92 7.22 8.79
CA GLU A 26 -6.22 6.88 7.40
C GLU A 26 -6.07 5.38 7.14
N ALA A 27 -5.03 4.78 7.71
CA ALA A 27 -4.83 3.33 7.64
C ALA A 27 -6.04 2.59 8.22
N ARG A 28 -6.59 3.05 9.35
CA ARG A 28 -7.81 2.49 9.95
C ARG A 28 -9.03 2.65 9.03
N LYS A 29 -9.21 3.83 8.42
CA LYS A 29 -10.29 4.06 7.44
C LYS A 29 -10.18 3.13 6.23
N LEU A 30 -8.95 2.84 5.81
CA LEU A 30 -8.62 1.93 4.69
C LEU A 30 -8.59 0.45 5.10
N GLY A 31 -8.99 0.11 6.33
CA GLY A 31 -9.14 -1.27 6.80
C GLY A 31 -7.91 -1.89 7.49
N VAL A 32 -6.83 -1.13 7.67
CA VAL A 32 -5.67 -1.52 8.50
C VAL A 32 -5.93 -1.11 9.95
N LYS A 33 -6.57 -2.01 10.71
CA LYS A 33 -6.97 -1.77 12.11
C LYS A 33 -5.80 -1.52 13.07
N HIS A 34 -4.62 -2.08 12.80
CA HIS A 34 -3.49 -2.11 13.71
C HIS A 34 -2.36 -1.15 13.29
N ARG A 35 -2.00 -0.21 14.19
CA ARG A 35 -0.82 0.68 14.06
C ARG A 35 0.47 -0.09 13.81
N SER A 36 0.63 -1.24 14.45
CA SER A 36 1.83 -2.08 14.33
C SER A 36 2.00 -2.66 12.92
N THR A 37 0.89 -2.93 12.23
CA THR A 37 0.93 -3.35 10.82
C THR A 37 1.47 -2.22 9.96
N LEU A 38 0.90 -1.03 10.07
CA LEU A 38 1.34 0.13 9.30
C LEU A 38 2.82 0.42 9.57
N LYS A 39 3.24 0.36 10.83
CA LYS A 39 4.65 0.54 11.22
C LYS A 39 5.55 -0.49 10.53
N ARG A 40 5.24 -1.79 10.61
CA ARG A 40 6.03 -2.85 9.95
C ARG A 40 6.07 -2.69 8.43
N MET A 41 5.00 -2.19 7.82
CA MET A 41 4.97 -1.90 6.39
C MET A 41 5.91 -0.75 6.04
N LYS A 42 5.85 0.35 6.81
CA LYS A 42 6.76 1.50 6.64
C LYS A 42 8.22 1.09 6.87
N ASP A 43 8.50 0.31 7.90
CA ASP A 43 9.84 -0.18 8.20
C ASP A 43 10.39 -1.02 7.04
N ARG A 44 9.60 -1.95 6.49
CA ARG A 44 10.02 -2.74 5.30
C ARG A 44 10.26 -1.89 4.05
N ILE A 45 9.44 -0.86 3.82
CA ILE A 45 9.62 0.06 2.70
C ILE A 45 10.92 0.86 2.90
N LYS A 46 11.21 1.32 4.12
CA LYS A 46 12.43 2.06 4.44
C LYS A 46 13.69 1.19 4.39
N GLU A 47 13.63 -0.03 4.92
CA GLU A 47 14.78 -0.93 5.03
C GLU A 47 15.12 -1.61 3.70
N ASN A 48 14.10 -2.16 3.01
CA ASN A 48 14.32 -2.99 1.82
C ASN A 48 13.89 -2.30 0.52
N GLY A 49 13.25 -1.13 0.59
CA GLY A 49 12.68 -0.48 -0.60
C GLY A 49 11.56 -1.29 -1.26
N LYS A 50 11.11 -2.39 -0.64
CA LYS A 50 10.19 -3.36 -1.21
C LYS A 50 8.83 -3.26 -0.53
N ILE A 51 7.79 -3.16 -1.34
CA ILE A 51 6.41 -3.27 -0.89
C ILE A 51 5.83 -4.59 -1.38
N ASN A 52 5.21 -5.35 -0.48
CA ASN A 52 4.53 -6.58 -0.87
C ASN A 52 3.05 -6.28 -1.15
N THR A 53 2.72 -5.93 -2.38
CA THR A 53 1.32 -5.68 -2.80
C THR A 53 0.42 -6.90 -2.69
N LYS A 54 0.99 -8.12 -2.63
CA LYS A 54 0.24 -9.37 -2.45
C LYS A 54 -0.22 -9.60 -1.01
N THR A 55 0.24 -8.81 -0.03
CA THR A 55 -0.31 -8.94 1.33
C THR A 55 -1.73 -8.39 1.36
N LYS A 56 -2.69 -9.16 1.90
CA LYS A 56 -4.11 -8.76 2.03
C LYS A 56 -4.35 -7.35 2.57
N GLN A 57 -3.42 -6.82 3.38
CA GLN A 57 -3.51 -5.48 3.95
C GLN A 57 -3.10 -4.39 2.93
N VAL A 58 -2.07 -4.66 2.12
CA VAL A 58 -1.69 -3.78 1.01
C VAL A 58 -2.71 -3.88 -0.12
N GLU A 59 -3.20 -5.08 -0.43
CA GLU A 59 -4.26 -5.27 -1.41
C GLU A 59 -5.51 -4.47 -1.07
N LYS A 60 -5.92 -4.44 0.21
CA LYS A 60 -7.01 -3.57 0.69
C LYS A 60 -6.72 -2.09 0.53
N LEU A 61 -5.48 -1.66 0.80
CA LEU A 61 -5.06 -0.28 0.59
C LEU A 61 -5.12 0.08 -0.90
N VAL A 62 -4.52 -0.73 -1.76
CA VAL A 62 -4.44 -0.49 -3.21
C VAL A 62 -5.80 -0.58 -3.88
N ASN A 63 -6.68 -1.48 -3.46
CA ASN A 63 -8.02 -1.62 -4.06
C ASN A 63 -9.00 -0.53 -3.58
N THR A 64 -8.62 0.27 -2.58
CA THR A 64 -9.42 1.41 -2.10
C THR A 64 -8.88 2.76 -2.61
N ILE A 65 -7.71 2.78 -3.26
CA ILE A 65 -7.04 3.97 -3.82
C ILE A 65 -7.17 3.93 -5.34
#